data_AF-A0A7Y5FQG1-F1
#
_entry.id   AF-A0A7Y5FQG1-F1
#
_cell.length_a   1.000
_cell.length_b   1.000
_cell.length_c   1.000
_cell.angle_alpha   90.00
_cell.angle_beta   90.00
_cell.angle_gamma   90.00
#
_symmetry.space_group_name_H-M   'P 1'
#
loop_
_entity.id
_entity.type
_entity.pdbx_description
1 polymer ?
#
loop_
_entity_poly.entity_id
_entity_poly.type
_entity_poly.pdbx_seq_one_letter_code
_entity_poly.pdbx_strand_id
1 'polypeptide(L)'
;MRKIVSSFLIYIAMILAAITLDYLLHAAGFKSVGRYFGFLGTAIVLSSFIYSMRKRKMIKSGTPKRLLQNHEFMGWLGAVLIIVHGGIHFNAMIPWAALFAMMIVVGSGLTGKFLLASAKEELKGDAQELRETGMSDEEVEKELLVRSLLVRKMQNWRKVHMPLTMILAAFALLHIVMTLIFWRW
;
A
#
# COMPACT_ATOMS: atom_id res chain seq x y z
N MET A 1 -14.39 13.95 -0.63
CA MET A 1 -14.31 13.23 -1.93
C MET A 1 -12.97 13.35 -2.69
N ARG A 2 -12.38 14.54 -2.86
CA ARG A 2 -11.15 14.78 -3.67
C ARG A 2 -10.00 13.79 -3.41
N LYS A 3 -9.66 13.52 -2.15
CA LYS A 3 -8.56 12.61 -1.75
C LYS A 3 -8.82 11.14 -2.05
N ILE A 4 -10.08 10.70 -2.01
CA ILE A 4 -10.47 9.32 -2.37
C ILE A 4 -10.27 9.14 -3.88
N VAL A 5 -10.71 10.12 -4.67
CA VAL A 5 -10.45 10.16 -6.12
C VAL A 5 -8.94 10.16 -6.38
N SER A 6 -8.15 10.97 -5.65
CA SER A 6 -6.69 10.94 -5.77
C SER A 6 -6.09 9.56 -5.48
N SER A 7 -6.59 8.86 -4.45
CA SER A 7 -6.15 7.49 -4.13
C SER A 7 -6.39 6.54 -5.32
N PHE A 8 -7.57 6.59 -5.91
CA PHE A 8 -7.94 5.76 -7.05
C PHE A 8 -7.09 6.11 -8.29
N LEU A 9 -6.94 7.39 -8.61
CA LEU A 9 -6.12 7.85 -9.73
C LEU A 9 -4.67 7.43 -9.60
N ILE A 10 -4.08 7.59 -8.40
CA ILE A 10 -2.72 7.16 -8.15
C ILE A 10 -2.62 5.65 -8.38
N TYR A 11 -3.51 4.85 -7.79
CA TYR A 11 -3.55 3.38 -7.96
C TYR A 11 -3.62 2.94 -9.44
N ILE A 12 -4.50 3.55 -10.22
CA ILE A 12 -4.59 3.30 -11.67
C ILE A 12 -3.30 3.71 -12.38
N ALA A 13 -2.73 4.87 -12.04
CA ALA A 13 -1.46 5.32 -12.61
C ALA A 13 -0.31 4.34 -12.34
N MET A 14 -0.28 3.65 -11.18
CA MET A 14 0.67 2.56 -10.92
C MET A 14 0.59 1.45 -11.95
N ILE A 15 -0.64 1.00 -12.20
CA ILE A 15 -0.92 -0.17 -13.03
C ILE A 15 -0.57 0.19 -14.46
N LEU A 16 -1.00 1.37 -14.92
CA LEU A 16 -0.63 1.90 -16.23
C LEU A 16 0.88 2.06 -16.37
N ALA A 17 1.57 2.56 -15.35
CA ALA A 17 3.03 2.69 -15.37
C ALA A 17 3.72 1.32 -15.48
N ALA A 18 3.23 0.31 -14.75
CA ALA A 18 3.76 -1.04 -14.84
C ALA A 18 3.51 -1.68 -16.22
N ILE A 19 2.30 -1.57 -16.77
CA ILE A 19 1.96 -2.06 -18.12
C ILE A 19 2.80 -1.35 -19.18
N THR A 20 2.93 -0.03 -19.07
CA THR A 20 3.73 0.78 -20.02
C THR A 20 5.20 0.37 -19.95
N LEU A 21 5.75 0.20 -18.75
CA LEU A 21 7.13 -0.23 -18.56
C LEU A 21 7.37 -1.63 -19.14
N ASP A 22 6.45 -2.56 -18.89
CA ASP A 22 6.52 -3.91 -19.47
C ASP A 22 6.48 -3.87 -21.00
N TYR A 23 5.55 -3.11 -21.58
CA TYR A 23 5.43 -2.93 -23.03
C TYR A 23 6.71 -2.35 -23.63
N LEU A 24 7.29 -1.31 -23.02
CA LEU A 24 8.53 -0.68 -23.49
C LEU A 24 9.72 -1.65 -23.45
N LEU A 25 9.83 -2.47 -22.40
CA LEU A 25 10.87 -3.50 -22.31
C LEU A 25 10.74 -4.55 -23.41
N HIS A 26 9.50 -4.96 -23.74
CA HIS A 26 9.24 -5.87 -24.84
C HIS A 26 9.56 -5.25 -26.20
N ALA A 27 9.12 -4.01 -26.44
CA ALA A 27 9.36 -3.28 -27.68
C ALA A 27 10.86 -3.04 -27.94
N ALA A 28 11.64 -2.82 -26.88
CA ALA A 28 13.09 -2.62 -26.95
C ALA A 28 13.90 -3.94 -26.96
N GLY A 29 13.26 -5.11 -26.91
CA GLY A 29 13.94 -6.41 -26.91
C GLY A 29 14.53 -6.85 -25.57
N PHE A 30 14.31 -6.11 -24.49
CA PHE A 30 14.86 -6.36 -23.14
C PHE A 30 13.96 -7.22 -22.25
N LYS A 31 13.17 -8.14 -22.83
CA LYS A 31 12.23 -9.01 -22.08
C LYS A 31 12.85 -9.80 -20.92
N SER A 32 14.14 -10.14 -21.01
CA SER A 32 14.86 -10.86 -19.95
C SER A 32 15.04 -10.02 -18.68
N VAL A 33 15.01 -8.69 -18.78
CA VAL A 33 15.16 -7.77 -17.64
C VAL A 33 14.00 -7.91 -16.65
N GLY A 34 12.78 -8.17 -17.13
CA GLY A 34 11.62 -8.42 -16.26
C GLY A 34 11.83 -9.56 -15.27
N ARG A 35 12.64 -10.57 -15.60
CA ARG A 35 12.99 -11.64 -14.64
C ARG A 35 13.75 -11.11 -13.42
N TYR A 36 14.70 -10.20 -13.63
CA TYR A 36 15.47 -9.60 -12.53
C TYR A 36 14.64 -8.65 -11.66
N PHE A 37 13.58 -8.07 -12.22
CA PHE A 37 12.64 -7.24 -11.45
C PHE A 37 11.88 -8.02 -10.39
N GLY A 38 11.71 -9.33 -10.53
CA GLY A 38 11.14 -10.17 -9.47
C GLY A 38 12.01 -10.16 -8.20
N PHE A 39 13.33 -10.35 -8.38
CA PHE A 39 14.29 -10.29 -7.28
C PHE A 39 14.38 -8.89 -6.66
N LEU A 40 14.57 -7.87 -7.51
CA LEU A 40 14.71 -6.49 -7.06
C LEU A 40 13.43 -5.98 -6.37
N GLY A 41 12.28 -6.24 -6.97
CA GLY A 41 10.97 -5.89 -6.42
C GLY A 41 10.72 -6.56 -5.08
N THR A 42 11.02 -7.86 -4.96
CA THR A 42 10.91 -8.60 -3.69
C THR A 42 11.82 -7.99 -2.61
N ALA A 43 13.08 -7.69 -2.93
CA ALA A 43 14.01 -7.06 -1.99
C ALA A 43 13.52 -5.68 -1.50
N ILE A 44 12.95 -4.88 -2.41
CA ILE A 44 12.37 -3.57 -2.09
C ILE A 44 11.13 -3.73 -1.19
N VAL A 45 10.23 -4.66 -1.49
CA VAL A 45 9.04 -4.94 -0.66
C VAL A 45 9.45 -5.41 0.72
N LEU A 46 10.43 -6.31 0.84
CA LEU A 46 10.96 -6.76 2.13
C LEU A 46 11.57 -5.60 2.94
N SER A 47 12.32 -4.72 2.28
CA SER A 47 12.88 -3.52 2.92
C SER A 47 11.81 -2.56 3.46
N SER A 48 10.62 -2.53 2.83
CA SER A 48 9.50 -1.71 3.31
C SER A 48 9.03 -2.09 4.74
N PHE A 49 9.31 -3.32 5.21
CA PHE A 49 8.93 -3.79 6.54
C PHE A 49 9.76 -3.15 7.67
N ILE A 50 10.82 -2.40 7.37
CA ILE A 50 11.56 -1.60 8.36
C ILE A 50 10.60 -0.67 9.13
N TYR A 51 9.60 -0.08 8.46
CA TYR A 51 8.55 0.70 9.13
C TYR A 51 7.78 -0.13 10.16
N SER A 52 7.37 -1.34 9.79
CA SER A 52 6.68 -2.28 10.69
C SER A 52 7.53 -2.65 11.90
N MET A 53 8.83 -2.91 11.70
CA MET A 53 9.79 -3.16 12.80
C MET A 53 9.88 -1.96 13.74
N ARG A 54 9.98 -0.74 13.20
CA ARG A 54 10.02 0.49 14.02
C ARG A 54 8.74 0.67 14.83
N LYS A 55 7.58 0.43 14.22
CA LYS A 55 6.27 0.58 14.86
C LYS A 55 6.03 -0.47 15.95
N ARG A 56 6.62 -1.67 15.81
CA ARG A 56 6.65 -2.74 16.82
C ARG A 56 7.76 -2.55 17.87
N LYS A 57 8.50 -1.44 17.82
CA LYS A 57 9.62 -1.12 18.72
C LYS A 57 10.79 -2.13 18.67
N MET A 58 10.91 -2.90 17.59
CA MET A 58 12.04 -3.82 17.37
C MET A 58 13.33 -3.07 17.01
N ILE A 59 13.19 -1.90 16.35
CA ILE A 59 14.29 -0.97 16.09
C ILE A 59 13.95 0.41 16.67
N LYS A 60 14.98 1.17 17.04
CA LYS A 60 14.83 2.53 17.63
C LYS A 60 15.18 3.65 16.64
N SER A 61 15.96 3.35 15.61
CA SER A 61 16.44 4.32 14.61
C SER A 61 15.33 4.78 13.64
N GLY A 62 15.50 5.99 13.12
CA GLY A 62 14.59 6.59 12.14
C GLY A 62 13.29 7.16 12.74
N THR A 63 12.74 8.18 12.07
CA THR A 63 11.48 8.80 12.48
C THR A 63 10.28 8.02 11.90
N PRO A 64 9.20 7.80 12.65
CA PRO A 64 8.03 7.07 12.15
C PRO A 64 7.42 7.67 10.89
N LYS A 65 7.43 9.00 10.76
CA LYS A 65 6.91 9.70 9.57
C LYS A 65 7.74 9.38 8.32
N ARG A 66 9.06 9.49 8.39
CA ARG A 66 9.95 9.21 7.25
C ARG A 66 9.92 7.73 6.88
N LEU A 67 9.91 6.84 7.87
CA LEU A 67 9.83 5.41 7.62
C LEU A 67 8.49 5.00 6.99
N LEU A 68 7.39 5.66 7.35
CA LEU A 68 6.09 5.44 6.69
C LEU A 68 6.14 5.91 5.22
N GLN A 69 6.71 7.08 4.95
CA GLN A 69 6.88 7.56 3.57
C GLN A 69 7.75 6.62 2.73
N ASN A 70 8.83 6.10 3.32
CA ASN A 70 9.68 5.10 2.66
C ASN A 70 8.92 3.78 2.42
N HIS A 71 8.13 3.32 3.39
CA HIS A 71 7.30 2.12 3.24
C HIS A 71 6.30 2.28 2.09
N GLU A 72 5.63 3.43 2.01
CA GLU A 72 4.73 3.76 0.91
C GLU A 72 5.48 3.75 -0.42
N PHE A 73 6.59 4.48 -0.54
CA PHE A 73 7.38 4.55 -1.78
C PHE A 73 7.92 3.18 -2.21
N MET A 74 8.51 2.41 -1.30
CA MET A 74 9.04 1.07 -1.57
C MET A 74 7.92 0.10 -1.95
N GLY A 75 6.76 0.16 -1.28
CA GLY A 75 5.60 -0.65 -1.64
C GLY A 75 5.13 -0.38 -3.06
N TRP A 76 5.09 0.90 -3.45
CA TRP A 76 4.77 1.33 -4.81
C TRP A 76 5.77 0.84 -5.86
N LEU A 77 7.05 1.15 -5.65
CA LEU A 77 8.11 0.78 -6.57
C LEU A 77 8.23 -0.74 -6.70
N GLY A 78 8.17 -1.45 -5.56
CA GLY A 78 8.20 -2.92 -5.53
C GLY A 78 7.02 -3.54 -6.28
N ALA A 79 5.80 -3.00 -6.12
CA ALA A 79 4.64 -3.48 -6.84
C ALA A 79 4.77 -3.29 -8.35
N VAL A 80 5.24 -2.14 -8.83
CA VAL A 80 5.50 -1.90 -10.25
C VAL A 80 6.47 -2.94 -10.81
N LEU A 81 7.61 -3.15 -10.14
CA LEU A 81 8.62 -4.13 -10.57
C LEU A 81 8.09 -5.56 -10.59
N ILE A 82 7.29 -5.95 -9.58
CA ILE A 82 6.70 -7.29 -9.50
C ILE A 82 5.60 -7.50 -10.57
N ILE A 83 4.81 -6.47 -10.89
CA ILE A 83 3.83 -6.56 -12.00
C ILE A 83 4.55 -6.80 -13.32
N VAL A 84 5.62 -6.03 -13.61
CA VAL A 84 6.45 -6.22 -14.81
C VAL A 84 7.10 -7.60 -14.84
N HIS A 85 7.53 -8.11 -13.68
CA HIS A 85 8.07 -9.47 -13.56
C HIS A 85 7.05 -10.55 -13.94
N GLY A 86 5.77 -10.36 -13.59
CA GLY A 86 4.74 -11.38 -13.72
C GLY A 86 4.47 -11.86 -15.15
N GLY A 87 4.70 -11.01 -16.16
CA GLY A 87 4.39 -11.32 -17.56
C GLY A 87 2.94 -11.80 -17.75
N ILE A 88 2.67 -12.46 -18.89
CA ILE A 88 1.36 -13.08 -19.16
C ILE A 88 1.53 -14.60 -19.20
N HIS A 89 1.33 -15.25 -18.05
CA HIS A 89 1.39 -16.71 -17.92
C HIS A 89 0.10 -17.23 -17.27
N PHE A 90 -0.88 -17.63 -18.09
CA PHE A 90 -2.22 -18.02 -17.63
C PHE A 90 -2.27 -19.30 -16.77
N ASN A 91 -1.29 -20.19 -16.90
CA ASN A 91 -1.29 -21.48 -16.17
C ASN A 91 -0.67 -21.42 -14.77
N ALA A 92 -0.20 -20.24 -14.33
CA ALA A 92 0.55 -20.11 -13.08
C ALA A 92 -0.32 -19.55 -11.95
N MET A 93 -1.20 -20.39 -11.37
CA MET A 93 -2.19 -19.95 -10.37
C MET A 93 -1.56 -19.31 -9.12
N ILE A 94 -0.44 -19.83 -8.62
CA ILE A 94 0.23 -19.32 -7.41
C ILE A 94 0.82 -17.91 -7.63
N PRO A 95 1.60 -17.63 -8.70
CA PRO A 95 2.02 -16.27 -9.02
C PRO A 95 0.85 -15.28 -9.16
N TRP A 96 -0.24 -15.69 -9.84
CA TRP A 96 -1.42 -14.84 -9.96
C TRP A 96 -2.07 -14.55 -8.61
N ALA A 97 -2.19 -15.54 -7.72
CA ALA A 97 -2.71 -15.33 -6.37
C ALA A 97 -1.84 -14.36 -5.56
N ALA A 98 -0.51 -14.47 -5.65
CA ALA A 98 0.42 -13.53 -5.03
C ALA A 98 0.28 -12.11 -5.61
N LEU A 99 0.15 -11.98 -6.92
CA LEU A 99 -0.07 -10.72 -7.62
C LEU A 99 -1.37 -10.05 -7.15
N PHE A 100 -2.50 -10.77 -7.16
CA PHE A 100 -3.77 -10.23 -6.68
C PHE A 100 -3.73 -9.83 -5.20
N ALA A 101 -3.12 -10.67 -4.35
CA ALA A 101 -2.93 -10.33 -2.94
C ALA A 101 -2.11 -9.04 -2.79
N MET A 102 -1.05 -8.85 -3.60
CA MET A 102 -0.24 -7.64 -3.60
C MET A 102 -1.07 -6.42 -4.02
N MET A 103 -1.85 -6.54 -5.10
CA MET A 103 -2.72 -5.47 -5.57
C MET A 103 -3.74 -5.05 -4.50
N ILE A 104 -4.33 -6.01 -3.79
CA ILE A 104 -5.25 -5.76 -2.68
C ILE A 104 -4.53 -5.07 -1.51
N VAL A 105 -3.33 -5.53 -1.14
CA VAL A 105 -2.53 -4.93 -0.05
C VAL A 105 -2.17 -3.49 -0.35
N VAL A 106 -1.64 -3.21 -1.56
CA VAL A 106 -1.28 -1.86 -2.00
C VAL A 106 -2.54 -0.98 -2.00
N GLY A 107 -3.62 -1.41 -2.65
CA GLY A 107 -4.88 -0.67 -2.70
C GLY A 107 -5.45 -0.36 -1.31
N SER A 108 -5.44 -1.34 -0.40
CA SER A 108 -5.84 -1.17 1.00
C SER A 108 -4.98 -0.17 1.76
N GLY A 109 -3.66 -0.16 1.51
CA GLY A 109 -2.71 0.80 2.09
C GLY A 109 -3.01 2.25 1.69
N LEU A 110 -3.20 2.51 0.39
CA LEU A 110 -3.57 3.84 -0.10
C LEU A 110 -4.93 4.27 0.44
N THR A 111 -5.91 3.37 0.40
CA THR A 111 -7.25 3.61 0.90
C THR A 111 -7.21 4.08 2.35
N GLY A 112 -6.47 3.38 3.22
CA GLY A 112 -6.28 3.78 4.62
C GLY A 112 -5.66 5.17 4.79
N LYS A 113 -4.62 5.48 4.01
CA LYS A 113 -3.92 6.78 4.04
C LYS A 113 -4.86 7.93 3.67
N PHE A 114 -5.54 7.82 2.52
CA PHE A 114 -6.36 8.90 1.98
C PHE A 114 -7.70 9.03 2.72
N LEU A 115 -8.32 7.92 3.12
CA LEU A 115 -9.54 7.97 3.92
C LEU A 115 -9.28 8.64 5.29
N LEU A 116 -8.21 8.25 6.00
CA LEU A 116 -7.88 8.87 7.28
C LEU A 116 -7.52 10.35 7.13
N ALA A 117 -6.79 10.71 6.06
CA ALA A 117 -6.44 12.09 5.78
C ALA A 117 -7.66 12.95 5.38
N SER A 118 -8.68 12.36 4.77
CA SER A 118 -9.94 13.05 4.45
C SER A 118 -10.77 13.25 5.72
N ALA A 119 -10.99 12.18 6.48
CA ALA A 119 -11.81 12.22 7.69
C ALA A 119 -11.24 13.18 8.76
N LYS A 120 -9.91 13.30 8.87
CA LYS A 120 -9.27 14.28 9.77
C LYS A 120 -9.45 15.72 9.32
N GLU A 121 -9.47 15.97 8.02
CA GLU A 121 -9.64 17.32 7.47
C GLU A 121 -11.11 17.76 7.62
N GLU A 122 -12.04 16.87 7.30
CA GLU A 122 -13.48 17.08 7.49
C GLU A 122 -13.79 17.36 8.98
N LEU A 123 -13.32 16.51 9.90
CA LEU A 123 -13.51 16.74 11.34
C LEU A 123 -12.94 18.09 11.82
N LYS A 124 -11.81 18.52 11.26
CA LYS A 124 -11.19 19.81 11.59
C LYS A 124 -12.01 20.98 11.05
N GLY A 125 -12.54 20.85 9.83
CA GLY A 125 -13.42 21.85 9.21
C GLY A 125 -14.72 22.01 10.00
N ASP A 126 -15.38 20.90 10.33
CA ASP A 126 -16.60 20.91 11.14
C ASP A 126 -16.36 21.57 12.51
N ALA A 127 -15.24 21.24 13.16
CA ALA A 127 -14.88 21.83 14.44
C ALA A 127 -14.57 23.33 14.36
N GLN A 128 -14.13 23.81 13.19
CA GLN A 128 -13.91 25.23 12.98
C GLN A 128 -15.24 25.95 12.74
N GLU A 129 -16.11 25.40 11.90
CA GLU A 129 -17.43 25.96 11.60
C GLU A 129 -18.29 26.09 12.88
N LEU A 130 -18.32 25.06 13.73
CA LEU A 130 -19.06 25.13 15.00
C LEU A 130 -18.46 26.14 15.99
N ARG A 131 -17.14 26.40 15.96
CA ARG A 131 -16.56 27.49 16.77
C ARG A 131 -16.93 28.86 16.24
N GLU A 132 -17.04 29.00 14.92
CA GLU A 132 -17.45 30.25 14.28
C GLU A 132 -18.91 30.61 14.57
N THR A 133 -19.77 29.65 14.91
CA THR A 133 -21.14 29.91 15.39
C THR A 133 -21.19 30.35 16.86
N GLY A 134 -20.05 30.43 17.56
CA GLY A 134 -19.95 30.86 18.94
C GLY A 134 -20.12 29.76 19.98
N MET A 135 -20.16 28.48 19.55
CA MET A 135 -20.21 27.35 20.49
C MET A 135 -18.91 27.24 21.28
N SER A 136 -19.01 26.88 22.55
CA SER A 136 -17.87 26.57 23.39
C SER A 136 -17.18 25.27 22.96
N ASP A 137 -15.90 25.09 23.30
CA ASP A 137 -15.14 23.88 22.93
C ASP A 137 -15.79 22.58 23.43
N GLU A 138 -16.45 22.61 24.59
CA GLU A 138 -17.15 21.46 25.18
C GLU A 138 -18.39 21.07 24.37
N GLU A 139 -19.14 22.05 23.87
CA GLU A 139 -20.30 21.82 23.00
C GLU A 139 -19.86 21.30 21.62
N VAL A 140 -18.77 21.83 21.07
CA VAL A 140 -18.18 21.34 19.80
C VAL A 140 -17.73 19.88 19.93
N GLU A 141 -17.08 19.51 21.02
CA GLU A 141 -16.67 18.12 21.26
C GLU A 141 -17.87 17.17 21.34
N LYS A 142 -18.95 17.61 22.01
CA LYS A 142 -20.20 16.85 22.14
C LYS A 142 -20.88 16.62 20.79
N GLU A 143 -21.00 17.67 19.97
CA GLU A 143 -21.58 17.56 18.62
C GLU A 143 -20.75 16.66 17.70
N LEU A 144 -19.42 16.70 17.81
CA LEU A 144 -18.52 15.94 16.95
C LEU A 144 -18.14 14.56 17.51
N LEU A 145 -18.73 14.13 18.63
CA LEU A 145 -18.36 12.89 19.32
C LEU A 145 -18.40 11.67 18.40
N VAL A 146 -19.50 11.48 17.65
CA VAL A 146 -19.65 10.31 16.77
C VAL A 146 -18.60 10.35 15.64
N ARG A 147 -18.37 11.54 15.04
CA ARG A 147 -17.39 11.72 13.97
C ARG A 147 -15.96 11.47 14.46
N SER A 148 -15.62 11.97 15.66
CA SER A 148 -14.30 11.76 16.27
C SER A 148 -14.04 10.28 16.59
N LEU A 149 -15.06 9.54 17.03
CA LEU A 149 -14.99 8.08 17.24
C LEU A 149 -14.77 7.32 15.93
N LEU A 150 -15.47 7.70 14.85
CA LEU A 150 -15.24 7.12 13.52
C LEU A 150 -13.81 7.36 13.04
N VAL A 151 -13.30 8.59 13.15
CA VAL A 151 -11.91 8.94 12.82
C VAL A 151 -10.93 8.11 13.65
N ARG A 152 -11.18 7.93 14.95
CA ARG A 152 -10.36 7.10 15.85
C ARG A 152 -10.37 5.63 15.43
N LYS A 153 -11.50 5.09 14.95
CA LYS A 153 -11.56 3.74 14.39
C LYS A 153 -10.69 3.63 13.13
N MET A 154 -10.72 4.63 12.25
CA MET A 154 -9.89 4.67 11.03
C MET A 154 -8.39 4.78 11.32
N GLN A 155 -7.98 5.41 12.43
CA GLN A 155 -6.57 5.40 12.85
C GLN A 155 -6.01 3.98 13.10
N ASN A 156 -6.90 3.01 13.34
CA ASN A 156 -6.56 1.61 13.51
C ASN A 156 -6.66 0.79 12.20
N TRP A 157 -6.69 1.43 11.02
CA TRP A 157 -6.76 0.77 9.71
C TRP A 157 -5.72 -0.35 9.53
N ARG A 158 -4.58 -0.25 10.22
CA ARG A 158 -3.57 -1.30 10.31
C ARG A 158 -4.15 -2.68 10.68
N LYS A 159 -5.22 -2.77 11.47
CA LYS A 159 -5.88 -4.04 11.82
C LYS A 159 -6.48 -4.75 10.60
N VAL A 160 -6.87 -4.00 9.57
CA VAL A 160 -7.35 -4.54 8.28
C VAL A 160 -6.19 -4.81 7.33
N HIS A 161 -5.23 -3.89 7.27
CA HIS A 161 -4.09 -4.02 6.35
C HIS A 161 -3.16 -5.19 6.69
N MET A 162 -2.87 -5.43 7.99
CA MET A 162 -1.91 -6.46 8.42
C MET A 162 -2.31 -7.91 8.04
N PRO A 163 -3.57 -8.36 8.22
CA PRO A 163 -3.99 -9.68 7.73
C PRO A 163 -3.82 -9.84 6.21
N LEU A 164 -4.14 -8.80 5.43
CA LEU A 164 -3.94 -8.82 3.98
C LEU A 164 -2.45 -8.99 3.65
N THR A 165 -1.57 -8.29 4.37
CA THR A 165 -0.11 -8.43 4.20
C THR A 165 0.38 -9.84 4.55
N MET A 166 -0.21 -10.48 5.56
CA MET A 166 0.14 -11.87 5.94
C MET A 166 -0.25 -12.86 4.84
N ILE A 167 -1.43 -12.67 4.23
CA ILE A 167 -1.89 -13.49 3.09
C ILE A 167 -0.96 -13.31 1.89
N LEU A 168 -0.59 -12.06 1.56
CA LEU A 168 0.42 -11.77 0.55
C LEU A 168 1.74 -12.48 0.86
N ALA A 169 2.23 -12.37 2.09
CA ALA A 169 3.49 -13.00 2.49
C ALA A 169 3.45 -14.53 2.32
N ALA A 170 2.32 -15.17 2.64
CA ALA A 170 2.13 -16.60 2.44
C ALA A 170 2.18 -16.99 0.96
N PHE A 171 1.42 -16.29 0.09
CA PHE A 171 1.44 -16.57 -1.35
C PHE A 171 2.79 -16.24 -2.00
N ALA A 172 3.44 -15.16 -1.59
CA ALA A 172 4.76 -14.79 -2.08
C ALA A 172 5.83 -15.82 -1.68
N LEU A 173 5.81 -16.28 -0.42
CA LEU A 173 6.70 -17.33 0.04
C LEU A 173 6.48 -18.64 -0.71
N LEU A 174 5.22 -19.05 -0.87
CA LEU A 174 4.86 -20.23 -1.65
C LEU A 174 5.34 -20.11 -3.10
N HIS A 175 5.16 -18.95 -3.72
CA HIS A 175 5.66 -18.68 -5.07
C HIS A 175 7.18 -18.81 -5.15
N ILE A 176 7.92 -18.19 -4.23
CA ILE A 176 9.38 -18.26 -4.19
C ILE A 176 9.85 -19.70 -4.01
N VAL A 177 9.31 -20.42 -3.03
CA VAL A 177 9.69 -21.82 -2.76
C VAL A 177 9.40 -22.73 -3.95
N MET A 178 8.22 -22.63 -4.55
CA MET A 178 7.88 -23.41 -5.74
C MET A 178 8.81 -23.09 -6.91
N THR A 179 9.13 -21.82 -7.11
CA THR A 179 10.06 -21.42 -8.17
C THR A 179 11.45 -21.98 -7.91
N LEU A 180 11.92 -22.01 -6.66
CA LEU A 180 13.21 -22.61 -6.29
C LEU A 180 13.24 -24.14 -6.44
N ILE A 181 12.16 -24.84 -6.09
CA ILE A 181 12.06 -26.30 -6.25
C ILE A 181 12.04 -26.70 -7.73
N PHE A 182 11.23 -26.00 -8.52
CA PHE A 182 11.11 -26.22 -9.97
C PHE A 182 12.07 -25.33 -10.76
N TRP A 183 13.16 -24.87 -10.13
CA TRP A 183 14.13 -23.97 -10.74
C TRP A 183 14.89 -24.70 -11.83
N ARG A 184 14.37 -24.59 -13.06
CA ARG A 184 15.01 -25.08 -14.27
C ARG A 184 15.37 -23.85 -15.08
N TRP A 185 16.54 -23.31 -14.78
CA TRP A 185 17.22 -22.40 -15.69
C TRP A 185 17.90 -23.18 -16.80
#